data_AF-T0N9T0-F1
#
_entry.id   AF-T0N9T0-F1
#
_cell.length_a   1.000
_cell.length_b   1.000
_cell.length_c   1.000
_cell.angle_alpha   90.00
_cell.angle_beta   90.00
_cell.angle_gamma   90.00
#
_symmetry.space_group_name_H-M   'P 1'
#
loop_
_entity.id
_entity.type
_entity.pdbx_description
1 polymer ?
#
loop_
_entity_poly.entity_id
_entity_poly.type
_entity_poly.pdbx_seq_one_letter_code
_entity_poly.pdbx_strand_id
1 'polypeptide(L)'
;MPSDMAHRKEVLSSSIIREIKVMGNIVPIGAESAENWQHHGFGKKLLDEAERISLEEYGKKRIVVISGIGVRNYFRKYGYERLGPYMARELK
;
A
#
# COMPACT_ATOMS: atom_id res chain seq x y z
N MET A 1 6.83 9.43 -7.39
CA MET A 1 6.04 9.40 -8.64
C MET A 1 6.74 8.53 -9.67
N PRO A 2 6.01 7.93 -10.63
CA PRO A 2 6.63 7.41 -11.84
C PRO A 2 7.40 8.51 -12.59
N SER A 3 8.43 8.15 -13.35
CA SER A 3 9.15 9.10 -14.20
C SER A 3 8.34 9.42 -15.47
N ASP A 4 8.71 10.49 -16.16
CA ASP A 4 8.10 10.87 -17.46
C ASP A 4 8.34 9.80 -18.55
N MET A 5 9.33 8.94 -18.36
CA MET A 5 9.66 7.81 -19.24
C MET A 5 8.94 6.50 -18.86
N ALA A 6 7.97 6.54 -17.94
CA ALA A 6 7.24 5.35 -17.52
C ALA A 6 6.45 4.74 -18.69
N HIS A 7 6.75 3.49 -19.03
CA HIS A 7 6.18 2.82 -20.21
C HIS A 7 4.86 2.08 -19.94
N ARG A 8 4.56 1.76 -18.67
CA ARG A 8 3.35 0.99 -18.31
C ARG A 8 2.16 1.92 -18.17
N LYS A 9 1.12 1.67 -18.98
CA LYS A 9 -0.09 2.51 -19.01
C LYS A 9 -0.77 2.64 -17.65
N GLU A 10 -0.67 1.59 -16.82
CA GLU A 10 -1.29 1.52 -15.49
C GLU A 10 -0.72 2.55 -14.50
N VAL A 11 0.53 3.00 -14.70
CA VAL A 11 1.18 3.97 -13.80
C VAL A 11 1.11 5.41 -14.33
N LEU A 12 0.60 5.61 -15.54
CA LEU A 12 0.51 6.94 -16.12
C LEU A 12 -0.46 7.79 -15.28
N SER A 13 -0.02 9.00 -14.93
CA SER A 13 -0.79 9.94 -14.10
C SER A 13 -1.20 9.42 -12.72
N SER A 14 -0.50 8.42 -12.17
CA SER A 14 -0.71 7.91 -10.82
C SER A 14 0.47 8.22 -9.89
N SER A 15 0.25 8.12 -8.59
CA SER A 15 1.31 7.88 -7.63
C SER A 15 1.61 6.38 -7.53
N ILE A 16 2.78 6.03 -6.96
CA ILE A 16 3.20 4.63 -6.81
C ILE A 16 3.78 4.38 -5.41
N ILE A 17 3.24 3.37 -4.74
CA ILE A 17 3.81 2.75 -3.56
C ILE A 17 4.68 1.59 -4.03
N ARG A 18 5.98 1.71 -3.81
CA ARG A 18 6.96 0.69 -4.22
C ARG A 18 7.07 -0.44 -3.21
N GLU A 19 6.90 -0.13 -1.93
CA GLU A 19 6.99 -1.06 -0.83
C GLU A 19 6.19 -0.52 0.35
N ILE A 20 5.54 -1.41 1.09
CA ILE A 20 5.06 -1.16 2.44
C ILE A 20 5.57 -2.31 3.29
N LYS A 21 6.29 -1.97 4.36
CA LYS A 21 6.78 -2.93 5.34
C LYS A 21 6.25 -2.53 6.70
N VAL A 22 5.45 -3.41 7.29
CA VAL A 22 5.03 -3.29 8.68
C VAL A 22 5.82 -4.33 9.46
N MET A 23 6.64 -3.88 10.40
CA MET A 23 7.39 -4.80 11.27
C MET A 23 6.41 -5.47 12.23
N GLY A 24 6.38 -6.80 12.24
CA GLY A 24 5.75 -7.56 13.32
C GLY A 24 6.72 -7.73 14.48
N ASN A 25 6.21 -7.87 15.71
CA ASN A 25 6.99 -8.31 16.86
C ASN A 25 7.70 -9.64 16.56
N ILE A 26 8.98 -9.74 16.90
CA ILE A 26 9.69 -11.01 17.03
C ILE A 26 9.18 -11.63 18.34
N VAL A 27 8.35 -12.68 18.26
CA VAL A 27 7.98 -13.45 19.45
C VAL A 27 9.11 -14.45 19.72
N PRO A 28 9.75 -14.43 20.91
CA PRO A 28 10.69 -15.48 21.29
C PRO A 28 9.98 -16.84 21.28
N ILE A 29 10.64 -17.89 20.78
CA ILE A 29 10.09 -19.25 20.82
C ILE A 29 9.93 -19.65 22.29
N GLY A 30 8.69 -19.85 22.75
CA GLY A 30 8.37 -20.39 24.08
C GLY A 30 7.72 -19.43 25.08
N ALA A 31 7.43 -18.18 24.72
CA ALA A 31 6.65 -17.27 25.56
C ALA A 31 5.20 -17.16 25.04
N GLU A 32 4.20 -17.40 25.90
CA GLU A 32 2.84 -16.95 25.63
C GLU A 32 2.88 -15.44 25.43
N SER A 33 2.49 -15.00 24.24
CA SER A 33 2.60 -13.61 23.82
C SER A 33 1.50 -12.81 24.50
N ALA A 34 1.82 -12.24 25.66
CA ALA A 34 1.12 -11.08 26.15
C ALA A 34 1.23 -9.97 25.08
N GLU A 35 0.07 -9.59 24.55
CA GLU A 35 -0.19 -8.38 23.74
C GLU A 35 0.41 -8.33 22.31
N ASN A 36 -0.31 -8.92 21.37
CA ASN A 36 -1.09 -8.27 20.27
C ASN A 36 -0.63 -6.91 19.67
N TRP A 37 0.63 -6.50 19.76
CA TRP A 37 1.13 -5.23 19.17
C TRP A 37 1.08 -5.21 17.63
N GLN A 38 0.98 -6.38 17.00
CA GLN A 38 0.95 -6.55 15.54
C GLN A 38 -0.39 -6.15 14.89
N HIS A 39 -1.44 -5.79 15.66
CA HIS A 39 -2.75 -5.39 15.14
C HIS A 39 -3.05 -3.87 15.18
N HIS A 40 -2.04 -3.02 15.41
CA HIS A 40 -2.25 -1.57 15.64
C HIS A 40 -2.52 -0.70 14.39
N GLY A 41 -2.85 -1.29 13.24
CA GLY A 41 -3.32 -0.54 12.07
C GLY A 41 -2.27 0.35 11.40
N PHE A 42 -0.97 0.20 11.71
CA PHE A 42 0.10 0.98 11.10
C PHE A 42 0.12 0.86 9.57
N GLY A 43 -0.11 -0.34 9.04
CA GLY A 43 -0.20 -0.53 7.60
C GLY A 43 -1.36 0.25 6.96
N LYS A 44 -2.48 0.42 7.66
CA LYS A 44 -3.59 1.27 7.21
C LYS A 44 -3.20 2.75 7.28
N LYS A 45 -2.61 3.20 8.39
CA LYS A 45 -2.17 4.59 8.56
C LYS A 45 -1.16 5.02 7.48
N LEU A 46 -0.23 4.14 7.13
CA LEU A 46 0.72 4.37 6.03
C LEU A 46 0.02 4.49 4.67
N LEU A 47 -1.01 3.68 4.42
CA LEU A 47 -1.82 3.79 3.20
C LEU A 47 -2.61 5.09 3.18
N ASP A 48 -3.33 5.40 4.27
CA ASP A 48 -4.13 6.63 4.39
C ASP A 48 -3.26 7.88 4.13
N GLU A 49 -2.06 7.92 4.71
CA GLU A 49 -1.14 9.05 4.51
C GLU A 49 -0.57 9.11 3.08
N ALA A 50 -0.26 7.96 2.48
CA ALA A 50 0.19 7.92 1.09
C ALA A 50 -0.93 8.37 0.12
N GLU A 51 -2.19 8.03 0.41
CA GLU A 51 -3.37 8.48 -0.33
C GLU A 51 -3.54 10.01 -0.17
N ARG A 52 -3.45 10.52 1.06
CA ARG A 52 -3.51 11.97 1.36
C ARG A 52 -2.45 12.75 0.59
N ILE A 53 -1.18 12.38 0.72
CA ILE A 53 -0.05 13.03 0.01
C ILE A 53 -0.28 12.97 -1.51
N SER A 54 -0.71 11.82 -2.03
CA SER A 54 -0.95 11.67 -3.48
C SER A 54 -2.00 12.63 -4.01
N LEU A 55 -3.09 12.82 -3.26
CA LEU A 55 -4.20 13.68 -3.67
C LEU A 55 -3.90 15.16 -3.39
N GLU A 56 -3.57 15.49 -2.14
CA GLU A 56 -3.49 16.88 -1.66
C GLU A 56 -2.22 17.58 -2.13
N GLU A 57 -1.08 16.87 -2.16
CA GLU A 57 0.21 17.50 -2.47
C GLU A 57 0.61 17.32 -3.94
N TYR A 58 0.21 16.21 -4.57
CA TYR A 58 0.59 15.88 -5.96
C TYR A 58 -0.57 15.88 -6.95
N GLY A 59 -1.81 16.12 -6.50
CA GLY A 59 -2.99 16.20 -7.37
C GLY A 59 -3.28 14.91 -8.15
N LYS A 60 -2.80 13.75 -7.68
CA LYS A 60 -3.01 12.47 -8.34
C LYS A 60 -4.38 11.92 -7.97
N LYS A 61 -5.07 11.40 -8.98
CA LYS A 61 -6.40 10.78 -8.82
C LYS A 61 -6.34 9.27 -8.67
N ARG A 62 -5.15 8.67 -8.78
CA ARG A 62 -4.93 7.24 -8.63
C ARG A 62 -3.61 7.00 -7.91
N ILE A 63 -3.62 6.00 -7.03
CA ILE A 63 -2.43 5.41 -6.44
C ILE A 63 -2.33 3.94 -6.84
N VAL A 64 -1.13 3.49 -7.21
CA VAL A 64 -0.85 2.08 -7.51
C VAL A 64 0.19 1.52 -6.56
N VAL A 65 0.13 0.22 -6.30
CA VAL A 65 1.01 -0.49 -5.37
C VAL A 65 1.63 -1.69 -6.07
N ILE A 66 2.94 -1.82 -5.98
CA ILE A 66 3.63 -3.07 -6.33
C ILE A 66 3.28 -4.10 -5.26
N SER A 67 2.58 -5.17 -5.66
CA SER A 67 2.07 -6.17 -4.72
C SER A 67 2.32 -7.59 -5.22
N GLY A 68 3.02 -8.38 -4.40
CA GLY A 68 3.13 -9.82 -4.58
C GLY A 68 1.76 -10.51 -4.49
N ILE A 69 1.58 -11.61 -5.21
CA ILE A 69 0.28 -12.29 -5.35
C ILE A 69 -0.38 -12.60 -3.99
N GLY A 70 0.40 -13.10 -3.02
CA GLY A 70 -0.10 -13.43 -1.68
C GLY A 70 -0.54 -12.25 -0.82
N VAL A 71 -0.12 -11.02 -1.16
CA VAL A 71 -0.42 -9.80 -0.38
C VAL A 71 -1.61 -9.03 -0.97
N ARG A 72 -2.09 -9.38 -2.17
CA ARG A 72 -3.19 -8.65 -2.83
C ARG A 72 -4.47 -8.56 -1.98
N ASN A 73 -4.79 -9.62 -1.23
CA ASN A 73 -5.95 -9.63 -0.33
C ASN A 73 -5.84 -8.60 0.81
N TYR A 74 -4.63 -8.25 1.25
CA TYR A 74 -4.42 -7.18 2.22
C TYR A 74 -4.90 -5.84 1.64
N PHE A 75 -4.49 -5.50 0.42
CA PHE A 75 -4.89 -4.26 -0.24
C PHE A 75 -6.39 -4.22 -0.58
N ARG A 76 -6.98 -5.35 -0.97
CA ARG A 76 -8.43 -5.45 -1.22
C ARG A 76 -9.28 -5.04 -0.02
N LYS A 77 -8.82 -5.31 1.20
CA LYS A 77 -9.52 -4.87 2.44
C LYS A 77 -9.64 -3.34 2.54
N TYR A 78 -8.78 -2.60 1.84
CA TYR A 78 -8.76 -1.13 1.81
C TYR A 78 -9.24 -0.56 0.46
N GLY A 79 -10.04 -1.32 -0.30
CA GLY A 79 -10.66 -0.84 -1.53
C GLY A 79 -9.72 -0.76 -2.74
N TYR A 80 -8.56 -1.40 -2.69
CA TYR A 80 -7.71 -1.54 -3.87
C TYR A 80 -8.16 -2.70 -4.75
N GLU A 81 -8.10 -2.49 -6.05
CA GLU A 81 -8.43 -3.48 -7.09
C GLU A 81 -7.21 -3.83 -7.94
N ARG A 82 -7.28 -4.94 -8.67
CA ARG A 82 -6.15 -5.36 -9.52
C ARG A 82 -6.12 -4.50 -10.79
N LEU A 83 -4.97 -3.89 -11.06
CA LEU A 83 -4.70 -3.16 -12.31
C LEU A 83 -3.39 -3.66 -12.92
N GLY A 84 -3.50 -4.60 -13.88
CA GLY A 84 -2.35 -5.28 -14.45
C GLY A 84 -1.57 -6.07 -13.37
N PRO A 85 -0.26 -5.78 -13.16
CA PRO A 85 0.54 -6.37 -12.09
C PRO A 85 0.44 -5.62 -10.76
N TYR A 86 -0.23 -4.47 -10.72
CA TYR A 86 -0.37 -3.64 -9.53
C TYR A 86 -1.71 -3.88 -8.81
N MET A 87 -1.79 -3.39 -7.58
CA MET A 87 -3.04 -3.05 -6.93
C MET A 87 -3.26 -1.54 -7.08
N ALA A 88 -4.47 -1.07 -7.39
CA ALA A 88 -4.76 0.34 -7.63
C ALA A 88 -6.00 0.77 -6.86
N ARG A 89 -6.02 2.04 -6.47
CA ARG A 89 -7.20 2.70 -5.89
C ARG A 89 -7.35 4.08 -6.51
N GLU A 90 -8.58 4.41 -6.89
CA GLU A 90 -8.96 5.77 -7.28
C GLU A 90 -9.14 6.62 -6.03
N LEU A 91 -8.56 7.80 -6.02
CA LEU A 91 -8.60 8.78 -4.95
C LEU A 91 -9.72 9.78 -5.23
N LYS A 92 -10.47 10.14 -4.21
CA LYS A 92 -11.58 11.08 -4.27
C LYS A 92 -11.32 12.24 -3.34
#